data_AF-A0A0L9V5S9-F1
#
_entry.id   AF-A0A0L9V5S9-F1
#
_cell.length_a   1.000
_cell.length_b   1.000
_cell.length_c   1.000
_cell.angle_alpha   90.00
_cell.angle_beta   90.00
_cell.angle_gamma   90.00
#
_symmetry.space_group_name_H-M   'P 1'
#
loop_
_entity.id
_entity.type
_entity.pdbx_description
1 polymer ?
#
loop_
_entity_poly.entity_id
_entity_poly.type
_entity_poly.pdbx_seq_one_letter_code
_entity_poly.pdbx_strand_id
1 'polypeptide(L)'
;MFYSSHCSSVIKWSSIVKFLFFVVLFLSPSDAVLGDSDESALLRLKASFSDPASVLSTWTSAAGTDSGYCSWSGVLCNANSRVVAVNVTGNGGNRRNGTSHPCKGFSQFPLYRFGVRRTCEGSKGSLFGNVSSFNFISVLTELRVLSLPFNALEGEFGGFEFGW
;
A
#
# COMPACT_ATOMS: atom_id res chain seq x y z
N MET A 1 -29.99 -71.85 -23.44
CA MET A 1 -29.32 -70.89 -22.52
C MET A 1 -27.95 -70.63 -23.10
N PHE A 2 -27.60 -69.37 -23.38
CA PHE A 2 -26.27 -68.76 -23.16
C PHE A 2 -26.37 -67.31 -23.64
N TYR A 3 -26.52 -66.40 -22.68
CA TYR A 3 -26.46 -64.95 -22.85
C TYR A 3 -25.00 -64.55 -22.62
N SER A 4 -24.35 -63.95 -23.60
CA SER A 4 -23.02 -63.37 -23.43
C SER A 4 -23.12 -61.86 -23.56
N SER A 5 -23.11 -61.18 -22.41
CA SER A 5 -23.03 -59.71 -22.32
C SER A 5 -21.57 -59.30 -22.25
N HIS A 6 -21.01 -58.86 -23.38
CA HIS A 6 -19.75 -58.13 -23.34
C HIS A 6 -20.03 -56.66 -23.02
N CYS A 7 -19.78 -56.30 -21.76
CA CYS A 7 -19.74 -54.93 -21.30
C CYS A 7 -18.41 -54.30 -21.74
N SER A 8 -18.40 -53.64 -22.89
CA SER A 8 -17.24 -52.87 -23.33
C SER A 8 -17.45 -51.41 -22.97
N SER A 9 -17.05 -51.05 -21.75
CA SER A 9 -16.97 -49.66 -21.30
C SER A 9 -15.79 -48.97 -21.99
N VAL A 10 -15.97 -48.57 -23.25
CA VAL A 10 -15.05 -47.65 -23.91
C VAL A 10 -15.35 -46.28 -23.31
N ILE A 11 -14.62 -45.92 -22.26
CA ILE A 11 -14.62 -44.55 -21.75
C ILE A 11 -14.15 -43.70 -22.93
N LYS A 12 -15.12 -43.06 -23.61
CA LYS A 12 -14.86 -42.28 -24.81
C LYS A 12 -13.79 -41.26 -24.42
N TRP A 13 -12.64 -41.32 -25.07
CA TRP A 13 -11.54 -40.36 -24.88
C TRP A 13 -12.06 -38.92 -24.89
N SER A 14 -13.05 -38.64 -25.74
CA SER A 14 -13.79 -37.36 -25.78
C SER A 14 -14.39 -36.94 -24.43
N SER A 15 -14.94 -37.87 -23.66
CA SER A 15 -15.48 -37.62 -22.31
C SER A 15 -14.39 -37.27 -21.30
N ILE A 16 -13.22 -37.92 -21.38
CA ILE A 16 -12.08 -37.63 -20.49
C ILE A 16 -11.53 -36.23 -20.80
N VAL A 17 -11.38 -35.88 -22.08
CA VAL A 17 -10.88 -34.56 -22.49
C VAL A 17 -11.85 -33.45 -22.06
N LYS A 18 -13.16 -33.67 -22.18
CA LYS A 18 -14.18 -32.72 -21.69
C LYS A 18 -14.15 -32.58 -20.18
N PHE A 19 -13.99 -33.68 -19.45
CA PHE A 19 -13.88 -33.67 -18.00
C PHE A 19 -12.62 -32.93 -17.53
N LEU A 20 -11.47 -33.19 -18.16
CA LEU A 20 -10.21 -32.49 -17.87
C LEU A 20 -10.32 -30.99 -18.19
N PHE A 21 -10.97 -30.61 -19.28
CA PHE A 21 -11.21 -29.21 -19.61
C PHE A 21 -12.11 -28.51 -18.57
N PHE A 22 -13.18 -29.17 -18.11
CA PHE A 22 -14.02 -28.67 -17.02
C PHE A 22 -13.23 -28.54 -15.71
N VAL A 23 -12.41 -29.54 -15.36
CA VAL A 23 -11.57 -29.52 -14.16
C VAL A 23 -10.54 -28.38 -14.22
N VAL A 24 -9.94 -28.10 -15.38
CA VAL A 24 -9.04 -26.96 -15.58
C VAL A 24 -9.76 -25.61 -15.43
N LEU A 25 -11.02 -25.50 -15.86
CA LEU A 25 -11.83 -24.29 -15.66
C LEU A 25 -12.17 -24.06 -14.18
N PHE A 26 -12.41 -25.12 -13.41
CA PHE A 26 -12.65 -25.05 -11.95
C PHE A 26 -11.36 -24.96 -11.12
N LEU A 27 -10.22 -25.38 -11.67
CA LEU A 27 -8.88 -25.22 -11.11
C LEU A 27 -8.22 -23.90 -11.49
N SER A 28 -8.94 -23.00 -12.16
CA SER A 28 -8.45 -21.64 -12.34
C SER A 28 -8.09 -21.13 -10.94
N PRO A 29 -6.82 -20.77 -10.68
CA PRO A 29 -6.49 -20.14 -9.43
C PRO A 29 -7.43 -18.94 -9.37
N SER A 30 -8.32 -18.96 -8.39
CA SER A 30 -8.95 -17.72 -7.98
C SER A 30 -7.76 -16.86 -7.63
N ASP A 31 -7.38 -15.92 -8.51
CA ASP A 31 -6.68 -14.73 -8.06
C ASP A 31 -7.59 -14.26 -6.95
N ALA A 32 -7.18 -14.55 -5.71
CA ALA A 32 -7.84 -14.03 -4.56
C ALA A 32 -7.72 -12.54 -4.82
N VAL A 33 -8.82 -11.93 -5.29
CA VAL A 33 -8.99 -10.50 -5.26
C VAL A 33 -8.72 -10.22 -3.80
N LEU A 34 -7.49 -9.76 -3.51
CA LEU A 34 -7.09 -9.38 -2.17
C LEU A 34 -8.20 -8.44 -1.76
N GLY A 35 -9.07 -8.91 -0.86
CA GLY A 35 -10.10 -8.06 -0.28
C GLY A 35 -9.37 -6.81 0.15
N ASP A 36 -9.80 -5.67 -0.36
CA ASP A 36 -9.07 -4.42 -0.34
C ASP A 36 -8.86 -4.02 1.13
N SER A 37 -7.81 -4.57 1.73
CA SER A 37 -7.51 -4.48 3.15
C SER A 37 -6.62 -3.27 3.34
N ASP A 38 -6.72 -2.65 4.52
CA ASP A 38 -5.89 -1.50 4.83
C ASP A 38 -4.39 -1.83 4.69
N GLU A 39 -3.99 -3.08 4.97
CA GLU A 39 -2.64 -3.60 4.70
C GLU A 39 -2.25 -3.48 3.22
N SER A 40 -3.09 -4.02 2.34
CA SER A 40 -2.83 -4.05 0.90
C SER A 40 -2.80 -2.63 0.32
N ALA A 41 -3.66 -1.74 0.83
CA ALA A 41 -3.68 -0.33 0.47
C ALA A 41 -2.39 0.39 0.89
N LEU A 42 -1.92 0.16 2.11
CA LEU A 42 -0.65 0.72 2.59
C LEU A 42 0.56 0.17 1.80
N LEU A 43 0.56 -1.09 1.38
CA LEU A 43 1.63 -1.63 0.52
C LEU A 43 1.61 -1.03 -0.88
N ARG A 44 0.43 -0.81 -1.49
CA ARG A 44 0.29 -0.07 -2.75
C ARG A 44 0.79 1.37 -2.61
N LEU A 45 0.50 2.01 -1.48
CA LEU A 45 1.05 3.32 -1.14
C LEU A 45 2.58 3.28 -1.09
N LYS A 46 3.16 2.33 -0.36
CA LYS A 46 4.62 2.15 -0.31
C LYS A 46 5.23 1.99 -1.71
N ALA A 47 4.60 1.18 -2.57
CA ALA A 47 5.07 0.96 -3.94
C ALA A 47 4.98 2.22 -4.83
N SER A 48 4.13 3.19 -4.48
CA SER A 48 4.02 4.47 -5.18
C SER A 48 5.16 5.44 -4.83
N PHE A 49 5.94 5.13 -3.80
CA PHE A 49 7.07 5.93 -3.36
C PHE A 49 8.42 5.27 -3.64
N SER A 50 9.39 6.09 -4.00
CA SER A 50 10.80 5.76 -3.91
C SER A 50 11.31 6.15 -2.51
N ASP A 51 11.76 5.14 -1.77
CA ASP A 51 12.23 5.26 -0.39
C ASP A 51 13.72 4.87 -0.26
N PRO A 52 14.65 5.67 -0.79
CA PRO A 52 16.09 5.36 -0.73
C PRO A 52 16.64 5.38 0.71
N ALA A 53 15.93 6.04 1.63
CA ALA A 53 16.33 6.16 3.02
C ALA A 53 15.66 5.10 3.93
N SER A 54 14.88 4.18 3.36
CA SER A 54 14.21 3.09 4.08
C SER A 54 13.33 3.57 5.25
N VAL A 55 12.69 4.73 5.08
CA VAL A 55 11.77 5.34 6.06
C VAL A 55 10.56 4.43 6.30
N LEU A 56 10.13 3.67 5.29
CA LEU A 56 9.02 2.69 5.33
C LEU A 56 9.52 1.25 5.49
N SER A 57 10.72 1.04 6.04
CA SER A 57 11.31 -0.30 6.20
C SER A 57 10.43 -1.29 6.98
N THR A 58 9.63 -0.80 7.93
CA THR A 58 8.72 -1.63 8.74
C THR A 58 7.47 -2.08 7.99
N TRP A 59 7.16 -1.47 6.84
CA TRP A 59 5.96 -1.76 6.07
C TRP A 59 6.15 -3.05 5.26
N THR A 60 5.91 -4.20 5.87
CA THR A 60 6.16 -5.52 5.29
C THR A 60 5.01 -6.47 5.57
N SER A 61 4.73 -7.37 4.63
CA SER A 61 3.68 -8.40 4.71
C SER A 61 4.10 -9.62 5.55
N ALA A 62 4.96 -9.44 6.56
CA ALA A 62 5.47 -10.55 7.36
C ALA A 62 4.32 -11.18 8.15
N ALA A 63 3.87 -12.36 7.71
CA ALA A 63 2.81 -13.11 8.34
C ALA A 63 3.21 -13.55 9.76
N GLY A 64 2.36 -13.29 10.76
CA GLY A 64 2.46 -13.98 12.05
C GLY A 64 2.46 -13.15 13.33
N THR A 65 2.06 -11.87 13.30
CA THR A 65 1.76 -11.17 14.57
C THR A 65 0.39 -10.53 14.51
N ASP A 66 -0.41 -10.77 15.56
CA ASP A 66 -1.74 -10.18 15.77
C ASP A 66 -1.71 -8.64 15.86
N SER A 67 -0.53 -8.01 15.74
CA SER A 67 -0.29 -6.58 15.67
C SER A 67 -0.07 -6.01 14.25
N GLY A 68 -0.10 -6.84 13.20
CA GLY A 68 -0.27 -6.46 11.78
C GLY A 68 0.42 -5.17 11.27
N TYR A 69 -0.17 -4.59 10.22
CA TYR A 69 0.24 -3.29 9.63
C TYR A 69 0.07 -2.09 10.58
N CYS A 70 -0.66 -2.26 11.67
CA CYS A 70 -0.81 -1.24 12.72
C CYS A 70 0.47 -1.00 13.52
N SER A 71 1.41 -1.94 13.48
CA SER A 71 2.75 -1.79 14.07
C SER A 71 3.73 -1.04 13.18
N TRP A 72 3.35 -0.73 11.93
CA TRP A 72 4.22 -0.06 10.98
C TRP A 72 4.51 1.37 11.41
N SER A 73 5.74 1.82 11.12
CA SER A 73 6.19 3.15 11.48
C SER A 73 5.31 4.21 10.85
N GLY A 74 4.69 5.03 11.69
CA GLY A 74 3.80 6.11 11.27
C GLY A 74 2.36 5.68 11.02
N VAL A 75 1.99 4.41 11.21
CA VAL A 75 0.60 3.95 11.07
C VAL A 75 -0.07 3.94 12.44
N LEU A 76 -1.31 4.43 12.50
CA LEU A 76 -2.17 4.36 13.67
C LEU A 76 -3.48 3.71 13.28
N CYS A 77 -3.86 2.68 14.03
CA CYS A 77 -5.13 1.98 13.88
C CYS A 77 -6.09 2.28 15.03
N ASN A 78 -7.39 2.07 14.79
CA ASN A 78 -8.41 2.05 15.83
C ASN A 78 -8.53 0.64 16.48
N ALA A 79 -9.48 0.50 17.41
CA ALA A 79 -9.75 -0.76 18.12
C ALA A 79 -10.21 -1.92 17.21
N ASN A 80 -10.69 -1.60 16.00
CA ASN A 80 -11.12 -2.59 14.99
C ASN A 80 -10.00 -2.89 13.97
N SER A 81 -8.76 -2.51 14.29
CA SER A 81 -7.58 -2.64 13.42
C SER A 81 -7.67 -1.86 12.10
N ARG A 82 -8.56 -0.87 11.96
CA ARG A 82 -8.63 -0.02 10.76
C ARG A 82 -7.69 1.16 10.87
N VAL A 83 -7.01 1.52 9.79
CA VAL A 83 -6.06 2.64 9.75
C VAL A 83 -6.82 3.97 9.85
N VAL A 84 -6.51 4.74 10.88
CA VAL A 84 -7.10 6.07 11.12
C VAL A 84 -6.11 7.20 10.86
N ALA A 85 -4.81 6.94 10.97
CA ALA A 85 -3.79 7.92 10.62
C ALA A 85 -2.54 7.29 10.01
N VAL A 86 -1.96 8.01 9.05
CA VAL A 86 -0.63 7.75 8.50
C VAL A 86 0.19 9.03 8.66
N ASN A 87 1.27 8.97 9.42
CA ASN A 87 2.19 10.07 9.69
C ASN A 87 3.64 9.66 9.41
N VAL A 88 4.16 10.11 8.28
CA VAL A 88 5.55 9.85 7.87
C VAL A 88 6.24 11.19 7.60
N THR A 89 7.08 11.60 8.55
CA THR A 89 7.85 12.83 8.45
C THR A 89 9.20 12.54 7.79
N GLY A 90 9.48 13.20 6.66
CA GLY A 90 10.79 13.18 6.03
C GLY A 90 11.73 14.22 6.62
N ASN A 91 13.01 14.22 6.18
CA ASN A 91 13.97 15.27 6.52
C ASN A 91 14.42 16.11 5.31
N GLY A 92 13.59 16.17 4.28
CA GLY A 92 13.85 16.98 3.09
C GLY A 92 14.97 16.52 2.14
N GLY A 93 15.61 15.36 2.38
CA GLY A 93 16.48 14.64 1.45
C GLY A 93 17.75 15.37 0.98
N ASN A 94 18.86 14.64 0.85
CA ASN A 94 20.07 15.16 0.20
C ASN A 94 19.88 15.23 -1.33
N ARG A 95 19.08 16.17 -1.86
CA ARG A 95 19.21 16.53 -3.28
C ARG A 95 20.58 17.18 -3.45
N ARG A 96 21.52 16.44 -4.06
CA ARG A 96 22.92 16.84 -4.30
C ARG A 96 23.08 18.10 -5.17
N ASN A 97 22.00 18.65 -5.73
CA ASN A 97 22.00 19.85 -6.55
C ASN A 97 21.03 20.90 -5.99
N GLY A 98 21.46 21.68 -4.98
CA GLY A 98 21.00 23.05 -4.67
C GLY A 98 19.50 23.35 -4.48
N THR A 99 18.63 22.35 -4.59
CA THR A 99 17.17 22.51 -4.48
C THR A 99 16.82 22.51 -3.00
N SER A 100 16.05 23.52 -2.59
CA SER A 100 15.68 23.77 -1.20
C SER A 100 15.08 22.52 -0.56
N HIS A 101 15.66 22.06 0.56
CA HIS A 101 15.01 21.03 1.39
C HIS A 101 13.57 21.47 1.67
N PRO A 102 12.54 20.61 1.52
CA PRO A 102 11.15 20.90 1.86
C PRO A 102 10.96 21.50 3.26
N CYS A 103 11.89 21.22 4.19
CA CYS A 103 11.90 21.76 5.55
C CYS A 103 12.55 23.15 5.67
N LYS A 104 13.35 23.60 4.68
CA LYS A 104 14.10 24.88 4.71
C LYS A 104 13.19 26.10 4.83
N GLY A 105 12.00 26.08 4.24
CA GLY A 105 11.01 27.17 4.41
C GLY A 105 10.46 27.24 5.82
N PHE A 106 10.27 26.09 6.47
CA PHE A 106 9.69 25.99 7.81
C PHE A 106 10.69 26.27 8.94
N SER A 107 11.99 26.04 8.73
CA SER A 107 13.04 26.40 9.70
C SER A 107 13.38 27.90 9.73
N GLN A 108 12.93 28.67 8.73
CA GLN A 108 13.16 30.11 8.66
C GLN A 108 12.27 30.91 9.62
N PHE A 109 11.09 30.37 9.98
CA PHE A 109 10.14 31.06 10.84
C PHE A 109 10.28 30.58 12.30
N PRO A 110 10.49 31.50 13.28
CA PRO A 110 10.46 31.15 14.69
C PRO A 110 9.02 30.80 15.10
N LEU A 111 8.83 29.66 15.77
CA LEU A 111 7.49 29.22 16.18
C LEU A 111 6.94 29.99 17.39
N TYR A 112 7.77 30.82 18.02
CA TYR A 112 7.43 31.52 19.24
C TYR A 112 8.28 32.77 19.46
N ARG A 113 7.81 33.65 20.35
CA ARG A 113 8.43 34.94 20.69
C ARG A 113 9.88 34.82 21.21
N PHE A 114 10.27 33.65 21.70
CA PHE A 114 11.63 33.30 22.14
C PHE A 114 12.56 32.79 21.01
N GLY A 115 12.17 32.86 19.73
CA GLY A 115 13.12 32.76 18.61
C GLY A 115 13.65 31.37 18.26
N VAL A 116 13.08 30.28 18.77
CA VAL A 116 13.57 28.94 18.36
C VAL A 116 12.94 28.51 17.05
N ARG A 117 13.81 27.88 16.27
CA ARG A 117 13.56 27.37 14.94
C ARG A 117 13.38 25.87 15.00
N ARG A 118 12.57 25.33 14.09
CA ARG A 118 12.56 23.88 13.87
C ARG A 118 13.91 23.46 13.28
N THR A 119 14.56 22.50 13.92
CA THR A 119 15.74 21.85 13.37
C THR A 119 15.27 20.77 12.39
N CYS A 120 15.69 20.89 11.14
CA CYS A 120 15.50 19.86 10.10
C CYS A 120 16.61 18.80 10.24
N GLU A 121 16.84 18.36 11.47
CA GLU A 121 17.94 17.47 11.82
C GLU A 121 17.34 16.16 12.29
N GLY A 122 16.95 15.33 11.31
CA GLY A 122 16.44 13.98 11.50
C GLY A 122 17.26 13.00 10.67
N SER A 123 17.51 11.81 11.22
CA SER A 123 18.23 10.72 10.52
C SER A 123 17.38 10.02 9.46
N LYS A 124 16.07 10.28 9.43
CA LYS A 124 15.13 9.70 8.46
C LYS A 124 15.17 10.54 7.19
N GLY A 125 15.56 9.97 6.06
CA GLY A 125 15.63 10.68 4.78
C GLY A 125 14.25 11.11 4.26
N SER A 126 14.04 11.11 2.95
CA SER A 126 12.77 11.54 2.36
C SER A 126 12.20 10.49 1.43
N LEU A 127 10.87 10.43 1.42
CA LEU A 127 10.12 9.78 0.36
C LEU A 127 10.10 10.66 -0.88
N PHE A 128 10.24 10.02 -2.04
CA PHE A 128 10.12 10.64 -3.36
C PHE A 128 9.01 9.92 -4.13
N GLY A 129 8.34 10.58 -5.07
CA GLY A 129 7.31 9.92 -5.88
C GLY A 129 6.16 10.84 -6.25
N ASN A 130 5.20 10.29 -6.99
CA ASN A 130 4.06 11.03 -7.50
C ASN A 130 2.78 10.76 -6.68
N VAL A 131 2.13 11.82 -6.18
CA VAL A 131 0.87 11.75 -5.42
C VAL A 131 -0.35 11.42 -6.27
N SER A 132 -0.28 11.57 -7.59
CA SER A 132 -1.38 11.30 -8.52
C SER A 132 -1.77 9.81 -8.60
N SER A 133 -0.97 8.90 -8.04
CA SER A 133 -1.25 7.46 -7.96
C SER A 133 -1.98 7.03 -6.67
N PHE A 134 -2.46 7.98 -5.86
CA PHE A 134 -3.11 7.71 -4.56
C PHE A 134 -4.55 7.18 -4.65
N ASN A 135 -4.85 6.29 -5.61
CA ASN A 135 -6.16 5.64 -5.73
C ASN A 135 -6.47 4.65 -4.58
N PHE A 136 -5.58 4.49 -3.60
CA PHE A 136 -5.80 3.62 -2.44
C PHE A 136 -6.48 4.34 -1.25
N ILE A 137 -6.59 5.69 -1.27
CA ILE A 137 -7.23 6.42 -0.16
C ILE A 137 -8.70 6.00 -0.01
N SER A 138 -9.35 5.64 -1.11
CA SER A 138 -10.71 5.09 -1.14
C SER A 138 -10.85 3.76 -0.38
N VAL A 139 -9.76 3.00 -0.25
CA VAL A 139 -9.71 1.72 0.47
C VAL A 139 -9.60 1.92 1.98
N LEU A 140 -8.89 2.97 2.40
CA LEU A 140 -8.69 3.33 3.80
C LEU A 140 -9.90 4.12 4.33
N THR A 141 -11.05 3.45 4.43
CA THR A 141 -12.35 4.08 4.73
C THR A 141 -12.41 4.84 6.06
N GLU A 142 -11.55 4.49 7.02
CA GLU A 142 -11.50 5.13 8.35
C GLU A 142 -10.36 6.15 8.49
N LEU A 143 -9.61 6.43 7.42
CA LEU A 143 -8.48 7.34 7.45
C LEU A 143 -8.96 8.77 7.70
N ARG A 144 -8.46 9.38 8.77
CA ARG A 144 -8.78 10.76 9.17
C ARG A 144 -7.58 11.70 9.01
N VAL A 145 -6.37 11.16 9.13
CA VAL A 145 -5.15 11.96 9.09
C VAL A 145 -4.14 11.33 8.14
N LEU A 146 -3.83 12.03 7.05
CA LEU A 146 -2.68 11.73 6.19
C LEU A 146 -1.66 12.86 6.31
N SER A 147 -0.53 12.59 6.93
CA SER A 147 0.54 13.56 7.18
C SER A 147 1.85 13.03 6.61
N LEU A 148 2.33 13.65 5.53
CA LEU A 148 3.60 13.31 4.89
C LEU A 148 4.57 14.51 4.84
N PRO A 149 4.78 15.24 5.93
CA PRO A 149 5.54 16.49 5.90
C PRO A 149 7.00 16.25 5.55
N PHE A 150 7.60 17.23 4.87
CA PHE A 150 9.01 17.27 4.53
C PHE A 150 9.52 16.08 3.69
N ASN A 151 8.62 15.41 2.97
CA ASN A 151 8.95 14.50 1.88
C ASN A 151 9.04 15.27 0.56
N ALA A 152 9.74 14.71 -0.41
CA ALA A 152 9.90 15.28 -1.75
C ALA A 152 8.93 14.62 -2.72
N LEU A 153 7.63 14.72 -2.40
CA LEU A 153 6.53 14.21 -3.22
C LEU A 153 6.17 15.26 -4.28
N GLU A 154 5.94 14.82 -5.50
CA GLU A 154 5.58 15.66 -6.65
C GLU A 154 4.21 15.22 -7.22
N GLY A 155 3.58 16.04 -8.06
CA GLY A 155 2.30 15.71 -8.71
C GLY A 155 1.07 16.41 -8.12
N GLU A 156 -0.08 16.21 -8.76
CA GLU A 156 -1.37 16.83 -8.43
C GLU A 156 -2.31 15.75 -7.86
N PHE A 157 -2.98 16.07 -6.75
CA PHE A 157 -4.08 15.22 -6.28
C PHE A 157 -5.22 15.32 -7.30
N GLY A 158 -5.49 14.24 -8.02
CA GLY A 158 -6.65 14.18 -8.92
C GLY A 158 -7.91 14.59 -8.15
N GLY A 159 -8.62 15.60 -8.67
CA GLY A 159 -9.63 16.36 -7.95
C GLY A 159 -10.65 15.51 -7.20
N PHE A 160 -10.72 15.71 -5.89
CA PHE A 160 -11.96 15.50 -5.16
C PHE A 160 -12.92 16.57 -5.65
N GLU A 161 -13.78 16.22 -6.60
CA GLU A 161 -14.91 17.07 -6.98
C GLU A 161 -15.87 17.10 -5.77
N PHE A 162 -15.69 18.11 -4.91
CA PHE A 162 -16.65 18.39 -3.85
C PHE A 162 -17.92 18.93 -4.52
N GLY A 163 -18.87 18.03 -4.80
CA GLY A 163 -20.24 18.41 -5.10
C GLY A 163 -20.85 19.06 -3.86
N TRP A 164 -21.07 20.37 -3.93
CA TRP A 164 -21.92 21.12 -3.01
C TRP A 164 -23.40 20.94 -3.40
#